data_AF-A0A1J6JXI5-F1
#
_entry.id   AF-A0A1J6JXI5-F1
#
_cell.length_a   1.000
_cell.length_b   1.000
_cell.length_c   1.000
_cell.angle_alpha   90.00
_cell.angle_beta   90.00
_cell.angle_gamma   90.00
#
_symmetry.space_group_name_H-M   'P 1'
#
loop_
_entity.id
_entity.type
_entity.pdbx_description
1 polymer ?
#
loop_
_entity_poly.entity_id
_entity_poly.type
_entity_poly.pdbx_seq_one_letter_code
_entity_poly.pdbx_strand_id
1 'polypeptide(L)'
;MGANSSSIYTKSDDGLNFVPLKSKLDDIPEVCIALVLSYLDPPQICKLARLNRVFRAASSADFIWEPKLPSNYKYILQELFGLKVAGVGKRDIFAKLSRPRSFDGGTKEVWIDKNNGGVCLAISSKGMAITGIDDRRYWNHIPTDESRFQTVAYLQQIWWLEVDGDLEFQFPAGAYSLFFRLKLGKVTKRHNRRVCNYEHVHGWDLKPVQFQLTTADGDRAISRCYLNNVGSWVHHHVGDFVVKDATFPTKIKYSLTQIDCTHTKGGLCVDSVLIYPSSLAKQLSSC
;
A
#
# COMPACT_ATOMS: atom_id res chain seq x y z
N MET A 1 -8.76 -23.44 50.06
CA MET A 1 -9.33 -22.24 50.70
C MET A 1 -10.24 -21.60 49.69
N GLY A 2 -11.54 -21.42 49.84
CA GLY A 2 -12.52 -21.62 50.89
C GLY A 2 -13.79 -21.05 50.26
N ALA A 3 -14.90 -21.78 50.35
CA ALA A 3 -16.17 -21.47 49.71
C ALA A 3 -16.76 -20.12 50.17
N ASN A 4 -17.63 -19.54 49.34
CA ASN A 4 -18.91 -19.05 49.82
C ASN A 4 -19.94 -19.06 48.69
N SER A 5 -20.73 -20.14 48.69
CA SER A 5 -22.06 -20.20 48.11
C SER A 5 -23.02 -19.59 49.12
N SER A 6 -23.84 -18.64 48.69
CA SER A 6 -25.04 -18.25 49.44
C SER A 6 -26.24 -18.39 48.52
N SER A 7 -26.91 -19.53 48.65
CA SER A 7 -28.27 -19.76 48.16
C SER A 7 -29.25 -19.08 49.10
N ILE A 8 -30.09 -18.18 48.57
CA ILE A 8 -31.35 -17.82 49.22
C ILE A 8 -32.45 -18.26 48.25
N TYR A 9 -33.07 -19.39 48.58
CA TYR A 9 -34.34 -19.80 48.01
C TYR A 9 -35.46 -19.28 48.92
N THR A 10 -36.31 -18.43 48.37
CA THR A 10 -37.67 -18.21 48.88
C THR A 10 -38.63 -18.36 47.69
N LYS A 11 -39.32 -19.52 47.63
CA LYS A 11 -40.64 -19.64 46.99
C LYS A 11 -41.63 -18.96 47.95
N SER A 12 -42.68 -18.25 47.55
CA SER A 12 -43.60 -18.45 46.44
C SER A 12 -44.47 -17.20 46.33
N ASP A 13 -44.76 -16.72 45.11
CA ASP A 13 -46.11 -16.25 44.78
C ASP A 13 -46.31 -16.27 43.26
N ASP A 14 -47.55 -16.52 42.84
CA ASP A 14 -47.96 -16.72 41.45
C ASP A 14 -47.67 -15.49 40.58
N GLY A 15 -46.76 -15.66 39.64
CA GLY A 15 -46.46 -14.69 38.60
C GLY A 15 -45.59 -15.36 37.57
N LEU A 16 -45.95 -15.25 36.29
CA LEU A 16 -45.19 -15.76 35.14
C LEU A 16 -43.75 -15.23 35.20
N ASN A 17 -42.86 -15.99 35.86
CA ASN A 17 -41.45 -15.70 35.95
C ASN A 17 -40.83 -15.96 34.57
N PHE A 18 -40.83 -14.92 33.73
CA PHE A 18 -39.85 -14.81 32.65
C PHE A 18 -38.47 -14.76 33.30
N VAL A 19 -37.84 -15.93 33.48
CA VAL A 19 -36.39 -16.00 33.67
C VAL A 19 -35.81 -15.34 32.44
N PRO A 20 -35.09 -14.21 32.54
CA PRO A 20 -34.44 -13.64 31.38
C PRO A 20 -33.40 -14.68 30.95
N LEU A 21 -33.68 -15.38 29.86
CA LEU A 21 -32.69 -16.23 29.23
C LEU A 21 -31.53 -15.28 28.92
N LYS A 22 -30.41 -15.40 29.64
CA LYS A 22 -29.21 -14.65 29.31
C LYS A 22 -28.72 -15.19 27.99
N SER A 23 -29.24 -14.63 26.89
CA SER A 23 -28.82 -14.94 25.54
C SER A 23 -27.34 -14.69 25.46
N LYS A 24 -26.56 -15.75 25.25
CA LYS A 24 -25.13 -15.66 25.04
C LYS A 24 -24.89 -15.29 23.59
N LEU A 25 -23.74 -14.67 23.32
CA LEU A 25 -23.31 -14.39 21.96
C LEU A 25 -23.15 -15.67 21.11
N ASP A 26 -22.95 -16.81 21.78
CA ASP A 26 -22.86 -18.14 21.15
C ASP A 26 -24.22 -18.69 20.71
N ASP A 27 -25.34 -18.12 21.18
CA ASP A 27 -26.69 -18.55 20.83
C ASP A 27 -27.18 -17.94 19.49
N ILE A 28 -26.39 -17.01 18.91
CA ILE A 28 -26.70 -16.38 17.62
C ILE A 28 -26.28 -17.33 16.49
N PRO A 29 -27.17 -17.66 15.53
CA PRO A 29 -26.82 -18.49 14.38
C PRO A 29 -25.65 -17.91 13.57
N GLU A 30 -24.75 -18.79 13.11
CA GLU A 30 -23.56 -18.41 12.33
C GLU A 30 -23.90 -17.54 11.12
N VAL A 31 -25.00 -17.88 10.42
CA VAL A 31 -25.48 -17.13 9.25
C VAL A 31 -25.84 -15.69 9.61
N CYS A 32 -26.50 -15.46 10.75
CA CYS A 32 -26.83 -14.11 11.20
C CYS A 32 -25.57 -13.29 11.52
N ILE A 33 -24.59 -13.90 12.17
CA ILE A 33 -23.30 -13.25 12.43
C ILE A 33 -22.60 -12.93 11.10
N ALA A 34 -22.55 -13.87 10.17
CA ALA A 34 -21.90 -13.71 8.87
C ALA A 34 -22.54 -12.58 8.04
N LEU A 35 -23.86 -12.43 8.08
CA LEU A 35 -24.57 -11.31 7.45
C LEU A 35 -24.15 -9.97 8.06
N VAL A 36 -24.05 -9.86 9.40
CA VAL A 36 -23.56 -8.63 10.06
C VAL A 36 -22.11 -8.34 9.68
N LEU A 37 -21.25 -9.36 9.70
CA LEU A 37 -19.84 -9.24 9.33
C LEU A 37 -19.67 -8.79 7.86
N SER A 38 -20.59 -9.11 6.96
CA SER A 38 -20.51 -8.70 5.54
C SER A 38 -20.44 -7.17 5.36
N TYR A 39 -21.09 -6.42 6.25
CA TYR A 39 -21.12 -4.95 6.24
C TYR A 39 -19.90 -4.28 6.89
N LEU A 40 -18.97 -5.07 7.46
CA LEU A 40 -17.79 -4.56 8.15
C LEU A 40 -16.56 -4.59 7.26
N ASP A 41 -15.57 -3.76 7.60
CA ASP A 41 -14.28 -3.77 6.93
C ASP A 41 -13.46 -5.00 7.32
N PRO A 42 -12.57 -5.51 6.45
CA PRO A 42 -11.73 -6.68 6.74
C PRO A 42 -11.02 -6.64 8.12
N PRO A 43 -10.45 -5.52 8.59
CA PRO A 43 -9.79 -5.49 9.90
C PRO A 43 -10.80 -5.63 11.06
N GLN A 44 -12.01 -5.11 10.91
CA GLN A 44 -13.09 -5.25 11.90
C GLN A 44 -13.55 -6.71 11.96
N ILE A 45 -13.75 -7.35 10.81
CA ILE A 45 -14.07 -8.79 10.73
C ILE A 45 -13.00 -9.61 11.44
N CYS A 46 -11.72 -9.35 11.15
CA CYS A 46 -10.61 -10.05 11.80
C CYS A 46 -10.58 -9.84 13.32
N LYS A 47 -10.95 -8.65 13.81
CA LYS A 47 -11.04 -8.38 15.26
C LYS A 47 -12.18 -9.18 15.89
N LEU A 48 -13.36 -9.20 15.27
CA LEU A 48 -14.52 -9.92 15.79
C LEU A 48 -14.35 -11.44 15.73
N ALA A 49 -13.67 -11.96 14.71
CA ALA A 49 -13.30 -13.37 14.59
C ALA A 49 -12.44 -13.90 15.75
N ARG A 50 -11.85 -13.01 16.56
CA ARG A 50 -11.06 -13.37 17.75
C ARG A 50 -11.89 -13.51 19.02
N LEU A 51 -13.16 -13.08 19.02
CA LEU A 51 -13.98 -13.06 20.23
C LEU A 51 -14.39 -14.47 20.69
N ASN A 52 -14.89 -15.31 19.78
CA ASN A 52 -15.28 -16.69 20.09
C ASN A 52 -15.16 -17.59 18.84
N ARG A 53 -15.51 -18.87 19.00
CA ARG A 53 -15.45 -19.87 17.92
C ARG A 53 -16.51 -19.64 16.84
N VAL A 54 -17.70 -19.18 17.20
CA VAL A 54 -18.82 -18.95 16.27
C VAL A 54 -18.51 -17.78 15.33
N PHE A 55 -18.01 -16.66 15.86
CA PHE A 55 -17.57 -15.51 15.05
C PHE A 55 -16.39 -15.88 14.15
N ARG A 56 -15.48 -16.74 14.62
CA ARG A 56 -14.39 -17.25 13.78
C ARG A 56 -14.93 -18.07 12.60
N ALA A 57 -15.85 -19.00 12.86
CA ALA A 57 -16.50 -19.79 11.83
C ALA A 57 -17.23 -18.87 10.82
N ALA A 58 -18.13 -18.01 11.32
CA ALA A 58 -18.89 -17.05 10.53
C ALA A 58 -18.01 -16.18 9.64
N SER A 59 -16.89 -15.67 10.19
CA SER A 59 -15.95 -14.82 9.44
C SER A 59 -15.25 -15.53 8.28
N SER A 60 -15.35 -16.85 8.16
CA SER A 60 -14.71 -17.64 7.10
C SER A 60 -15.58 -17.77 5.86
N ALA A 61 -16.84 -17.34 5.90
CA ALA A 61 -17.79 -17.50 4.79
C ALA A 61 -17.37 -16.68 3.56
N ASP A 62 -17.29 -17.34 2.39
CA ASP A 62 -16.76 -16.73 1.17
C ASP A 62 -17.55 -15.51 0.69
N PHE A 63 -18.87 -15.48 0.91
CA PHE A 63 -19.72 -14.36 0.50
C PHE A 63 -19.37 -13.04 1.21
N ILE A 64 -18.71 -13.10 2.37
CA ILE A 64 -18.21 -11.92 3.10
C ILE A 64 -17.01 -11.31 2.34
N TRP A 65 -16.16 -12.15 1.77
CA TRP A 65 -14.87 -11.78 1.21
C TRP A 65 -14.90 -11.54 -0.29
N GLU A 66 -15.81 -12.19 -1.02
CA GLU A 66 -15.99 -11.97 -2.47
C GLU A 66 -16.14 -10.48 -2.83
N PRO A 67 -17.04 -9.69 -2.21
CA PRO A 67 -17.18 -8.27 -2.55
C PRO A 67 -15.99 -7.41 -2.09
N LYS A 68 -15.11 -7.93 -1.23
CA LYS A 68 -13.93 -7.23 -0.71
C LYS A 68 -12.67 -7.50 -1.53
N LEU A 69 -12.72 -8.44 -2.47
CA LEU A 69 -11.63 -8.72 -3.39
C LEU A 69 -11.70 -7.80 -4.61
N PRO A 70 -10.57 -7.31 -5.13
CA PRO A 70 -10.57 -6.51 -6.34
C PRO A 70 -10.93 -7.39 -7.55
N SER A 71 -11.64 -6.87 -8.53
CA SER A 71 -12.10 -7.65 -9.70
C SER A 71 -10.98 -8.37 -10.46
N ASN A 72 -9.76 -7.83 -10.44
CA ASN A 72 -8.58 -8.41 -11.07
C ASN A 72 -7.81 -9.42 -10.20
N TYR A 73 -8.34 -9.87 -9.05
CA TYR A 73 -7.61 -10.77 -8.14
C TYR A 73 -7.12 -12.06 -8.82
N LYS A 74 -7.87 -12.57 -9.81
CA LYS A 74 -7.50 -13.75 -10.59
C LYS A 74 -6.26 -13.49 -11.43
N TYR A 75 -6.21 -12.36 -12.13
CA TYR A 75 -5.02 -11.92 -12.89
C TYR A 75 -3.80 -11.83 -11.96
N ILE A 76 -3.94 -11.19 -10.79
CA ILE A 76 -2.82 -11.06 -9.84
C ILE A 76 -2.32 -12.43 -9.36
N LEU A 77 -3.22 -13.36 -9.06
CA LEU A 77 -2.81 -14.68 -8.56
C LEU A 77 -2.25 -15.57 -9.67
N GLN A 78 -2.93 -15.65 -10.80
CA GLN A 78 -2.63 -16.61 -11.87
C GLN A 78 -1.48 -16.13 -12.74
N GLU A 79 -1.59 -14.91 -13.27
CA GLU A 79 -0.63 -14.37 -14.25
C GLU A 79 0.61 -13.82 -13.56
N LEU A 80 0.45 -13.05 -12.48
CA LEU A 80 1.59 -12.43 -11.80
C LEU A 80 2.32 -13.37 -10.83
N PHE A 81 1.60 -14.26 -10.13
CA PHE A 81 2.19 -15.13 -9.10
C PHE A 81 2.21 -16.61 -9.47
N GLY A 82 1.61 -17.04 -10.59
CA GLY A 82 1.57 -18.45 -10.99
C GLY A 82 0.80 -19.35 -10.00
N LEU A 83 -0.11 -18.78 -9.20
CA LEU A 83 -0.85 -19.50 -8.17
C LEU A 83 -2.22 -19.99 -8.68
N LYS A 84 -2.54 -21.24 -8.35
CA LYS A 84 -3.88 -21.79 -8.58
C LYS A 84 -4.89 -21.18 -7.61
N VAL A 85 -6.00 -20.67 -8.16
CA VAL A 85 -7.11 -20.06 -7.40
C VAL A 85 -8.12 -21.12 -6.93
N ALA A 86 -8.25 -22.23 -7.66
CA ALA A 86 -9.22 -23.28 -7.36
C ALA A 86 -8.98 -23.91 -5.98
N GLY A 87 -10.05 -24.03 -5.18
CA GLY A 87 -10.02 -24.65 -3.85
C GLY A 87 -9.47 -23.78 -2.73
N VAL A 88 -9.10 -22.52 -3.00
CA VAL A 88 -8.67 -21.57 -1.95
C VAL A 88 -9.86 -20.70 -1.54
N GLY A 89 -10.18 -20.66 -0.25
CA GLY A 89 -11.23 -19.79 0.28
C GLY A 89 -10.93 -18.31 0.04
N LYS A 90 -11.98 -17.50 -0.13
CA LYS A 90 -11.86 -16.07 -0.50
C LYS A 90 -11.18 -15.24 0.58
N ARG A 91 -11.41 -15.57 1.85
CA ARG A 91 -10.67 -15.01 2.98
C ARG A 91 -9.16 -15.20 2.83
N ASP A 92 -8.74 -16.41 2.48
CA ASP A 92 -7.32 -16.75 2.40
C ASP A 92 -6.68 -16.10 1.17
N ILE A 93 -7.44 -15.95 0.07
CA ILE A 93 -7.03 -15.12 -1.08
C ILE A 93 -6.82 -13.67 -0.64
N PHE A 94 -7.78 -13.08 0.06
CA PHE A 94 -7.66 -11.70 0.56
C PHE A 94 -6.43 -11.53 1.45
N ALA A 95 -6.21 -12.46 2.37
CA ALA A 95 -5.06 -12.45 3.28
C ALA A 95 -3.71 -12.58 2.54
N LYS A 96 -3.66 -13.40 1.47
CA LYS A 96 -2.48 -13.52 0.60
C LYS A 96 -2.20 -12.23 -0.16
N LEU A 97 -3.23 -11.61 -0.74
CA LEU A 97 -3.11 -10.38 -1.53
C LEU A 97 -2.83 -9.15 -0.67
N SER A 98 -3.23 -9.16 0.61
CA SER A 98 -2.93 -8.08 1.56
C SER A 98 -1.44 -8.02 1.97
N ARG A 99 -0.65 -9.02 1.58
CA ARG A 99 0.79 -9.04 1.79
C ARG A 99 1.47 -8.59 0.49
N PRO A 100 2.37 -7.60 0.55
CA PRO A 100 3.23 -7.25 -0.57
C PRO A 100 3.89 -8.47 -1.18
N ARG A 101 3.81 -8.56 -2.50
CA ARG A 101 4.50 -9.59 -3.26
C ARG A 101 5.16 -8.98 -4.47
N SER A 102 6.39 -9.41 -4.68
CA SER A 102 7.21 -8.97 -5.79
C SER A 102 6.88 -9.69 -7.08
N PHE A 103 6.98 -8.96 -8.18
CA PHE A 103 6.97 -9.48 -9.54
C PHE A 103 8.03 -8.74 -10.37
N ASP A 104 8.16 -9.08 -11.64
CA ASP A 104 9.09 -8.43 -12.57
C ASP A 104 10.54 -8.37 -12.05
N GLY A 105 11.09 -9.56 -11.76
CA GLY A 105 12.46 -9.70 -11.26
C GLY A 105 12.70 -9.10 -9.86
N GLY A 106 11.65 -8.79 -9.11
CA GLY A 106 11.77 -8.16 -7.79
C GLY A 106 11.77 -6.63 -7.82
N THR A 107 11.60 -6.02 -8.98
CA THR A 107 11.63 -4.55 -9.12
C THR A 107 10.29 -3.89 -8.85
N LYS A 108 9.20 -4.68 -8.83
CA LYS A 108 7.84 -4.20 -8.63
C LYS A 108 7.14 -5.04 -7.57
N GLU A 109 6.25 -4.45 -6.81
CA GLU A 109 5.42 -5.14 -5.82
C GLU A 109 3.96 -4.73 -5.93
N VAL A 110 3.05 -5.68 -5.71
CA VAL A 110 1.59 -5.46 -5.68
C VAL A 110 0.99 -6.01 -4.40
N TRP A 111 -0.04 -5.32 -3.89
CA TRP A 111 -0.86 -5.76 -2.76
C TRP A 111 -2.24 -5.12 -2.82
N ILE A 112 -3.16 -5.56 -1.97
CA ILE A 112 -4.43 -4.87 -1.74
C ILE A 112 -4.41 -4.14 -0.39
N ASP A 113 -5.03 -2.97 -0.35
CA ASP A 113 -5.26 -2.27 0.92
C ASP A 113 -6.18 -3.10 1.81
N LYS A 114 -5.85 -3.15 3.10
CA LYS A 114 -6.57 -4.01 4.05
C LYS A 114 -7.94 -3.45 4.42
N ASN A 115 -8.18 -2.16 4.24
CA ASN A 115 -9.44 -1.53 4.63
C ASN A 115 -10.44 -1.61 3.49
N ASN A 116 -10.05 -1.18 2.29
CA ASN A 116 -10.97 -1.06 1.15
C ASN A 116 -10.76 -2.09 0.02
N GLY A 117 -9.74 -2.96 0.12
CA GLY A 117 -9.46 -3.98 -0.91
C GLY A 117 -8.88 -3.44 -2.22
N GLY A 118 -8.57 -2.14 -2.28
CA GLY A 118 -8.05 -1.48 -3.48
C GLY A 118 -6.62 -1.91 -3.81
N VAL A 119 -6.34 -2.09 -5.10
CA VAL A 119 -5.03 -2.56 -5.57
C VAL A 119 -4.01 -1.43 -5.49
N CYS A 120 -2.89 -1.73 -4.83
CA CYS A 120 -1.76 -0.84 -4.63
C CYS A 120 -0.52 -1.44 -5.30
N LEU A 121 0.33 -0.59 -5.86
CA LEU A 121 1.53 -1.02 -6.58
C LEU A 121 2.72 -0.14 -6.23
N ALA A 122 3.91 -0.72 -6.18
CA ALA A 122 5.17 -0.02 -6.02
C ALA A 122 6.18 -0.46 -7.09
N ILE A 123 7.00 0.48 -7.57
CA ILE A 123 8.08 0.24 -8.53
C ILE A 123 9.36 0.79 -7.92
N SER A 124 10.38 -0.04 -7.75
CA SER A 124 11.67 0.38 -7.19
C SER A 124 12.46 1.24 -8.16
N SER A 125 13.41 2.01 -7.63
CA SER A 125 14.43 2.71 -8.43
C SER A 125 15.22 1.80 -9.40
N LYS A 126 15.35 0.50 -9.11
CA LYS A 126 15.97 -0.47 -10.03
C LYS A 126 15.08 -0.87 -11.21
N GLY A 127 13.78 -0.62 -11.12
CA GLY A 127 12.82 -0.84 -12.20
C GLY A 127 12.57 0.42 -13.05
N MET A 128 13.39 1.46 -12.89
CA MET A 128 13.30 2.74 -13.59
C MET A 128 14.54 2.95 -14.46
N ALA A 129 14.39 3.67 -15.55
CA ALA A 129 15.49 4.18 -16.37
C ALA A 129 15.98 5.50 -15.76
N ILE A 130 17.14 5.47 -15.11
CA ILE A 130 17.75 6.64 -14.48
C ILE A 130 19.00 7.02 -15.27
N THR A 131 19.06 8.26 -15.76
CA THR A 131 20.19 8.71 -16.57
C THR A 131 21.50 8.69 -15.76
N GLY A 132 22.47 7.93 -16.27
CA GLY A 132 23.80 7.78 -15.67
C GLY A 132 23.86 6.86 -14.45
N ILE A 133 22.82 6.06 -14.17
CA ILE A 133 22.72 5.20 -12.97
C ILE A 133 23.90 4.25 -12.76
N ASP A 134 24.52 3.78 -13.84
CA ASP A 134 25.66 2.86 -13.79
C ASP A 134 26.99 3.57 -13.45
N ASP A 135 27.03 4.90 -13.56
CA ASP A 135 28.21 5.69 -13.23
C ASP A 135 28.26 6.04 -11.75
N ARG A 136 29.20 5.40 -11.05
CA ARG A 136 29.45 5.60 -9.61
C ARG A 136 29.93 7.00 -9.24
N ARG A 137 30.22 7.87 -10.21
CA ARG A 137 30.48 9.30 -9.96
C ARG A 137 29.19 10.08 -9.71
N TYR A 138 28.09 9.64 -10.31
CA TYR A 138 26.79 10.29 -10.20
C TYR A 138 25.87 9.57 -9.21
N TRP A 139 25.80 8.24 -9.27
CA TRP A 139 24.84 7.47 -8.48
C TRP A 139 25.49 6.39 -7.64
N ASN A 140 24.86 6.07 -6.51
CA ASN A 140 25.18 4.90 -5.69
C ASN A 140 23.89 4.17 -5.29
N HIS A 141 23.94 2.85 -5.19
CA HIS A 141 22.89 2.10 -4.52
C HIS A 141 23.19 1.99 -3.03
N ILE A 142 22.25 2.43 -2.19
CA ILE A 142 22.39 2.38 -0.74
C ILE A 142 21.42 1.32 -0.20
N PRO A 143 21.92 0.24 0.43
CA PRO A 143 21.08 -0.70 1.15
C PRO A 143 20.40 -0.01 2.34
N THR A 144 19.08 -0.19 2.48
CA THR A 144 18.32 0.45 3.56
C THR A 144 17.04 -0.30 3.88
N ASP A 145 16.78 -0.46 5.18
CA ASP A 145 15.55 -1.07 5.70
C ASP A 145 14.35 -0.08 5.61
N GLU A 146 14.59 1.17 5.20
CA GLU A 146 13.54 2.19 4.99
C GLU A 146 12.85 2.09 3.63
N SER A 147 13.38 1.24 2.73
CA SER A 147 12.81 0.93 1.43
C SER A 147 12.13 -0.42 1.47
N ARG A 148 11.00 -0.54 0.77
CA ARG A 148 10.33 -1.84 0.55
C ARG A 148 11.20 -2.81 -0.24
N PHE A 149 12.11 -2.27 -1.07
CA PHE A 149 13.02 -3.03 -1.93
C PHE A 149 14.42 -3.20 -1.33
N GLN A 150 14.62 -2.83 -0.05
CA GLN A 150 15.89 -2.93 0.68
C GLN A 150 17.05 -2.11 0.09
N THR A 151 16.78 -1.25 -0.90
CA THR A 151 17.80 -0.46 -1.60
C THR A 151 17.17 0.79 -2.21
N VAL A 152 17.94 1.88 -2.25
CA VAL A 152 17.56 3.14 -2.90
C VAL A 152 18.67 3.62 -3.83
N ALA A 153 18.33 4.40 -4.85
CA ALA A 153 19.30 5.09 -5.69
C ALA A 153 19.63 6.46 -5.07
N TYR A 154 20.90 6.70 -4.79
CA TYR A 154 21.39 7.93 -4.18
C TYR A 154 22.21 8.73 -5.18
N LEU A 155 21.79 9.96 -5.44
CA LEU A 155 22.45 10.93 -6.29
C LEU A 155 23.54 11.66 -5.52
N GLN A 156 24.79 11.49 -5.93
CA GLN A 156 25.92 12.27 -5.42
C GLN A 156 25.87 13.69 -5.98
N GLN A 157 25.92 13.80 -7.31
CA GLN A 157 25.90 15.07 -8.01
C GLN A 157 25.54 14.86 -9.49
N ILE A 158 24.71 15.74 -10.08
CA ILE A 158 24.45 15.77 -11.52
C ILE A 158 24.03 17.17 -11.99
N TRP A 159 24.13 17.43 -13.28
CA TRP A 159 23.61 18.65 -13.91
C TRP A 159 22.18 18.44 -14.42
N TRP A 160 21.96 17.38 -15.20
CA TRP A 160 20.65 17.00 -15.71
C TRP A 160 20.07 15.83 -14.89
N LEU A 161 18.91 16.01 -14.26
CA LEU A 161 18.18 14.88 -13.66
C LEU A 161 17.11 14.39 -14.63
N GLU A 162 17.12 13.10 -14.93
CA GLU A 162 16.08 12.42 -15.69
C GLU A 162 15.91 11.00 -15.15
N VAL A 163 14.69 10.71 -14.72
CA VAL A 163 14.25 9.42 -14.22
C VAL A 163 12.93 9.10 -14.90
N ASP A 164 12.93 8.05 -15.71
CA ASP A 164 11.77 7.58 -16.45
C ASP A 164 11.36 6.20 -15.99
N GLY A 165 10.08 5.90 -16.13
CA GLY A 165 9.60 4.55 -15.97
C GLY A 165 8.30 4.32 -16.71
N ASP A 166 8.07 3.06 -17.01
CA ASP A 166 6.86 2.56 -17.63
C ASP A 166 6.28 1.40 -16.82
N LEU A 167 4.97 1.24 -16.95
CA LEU A 167 4.22 0.17 -16.33
C LEU A 167 3.09 -0.26 -17.28
N GLU A 168 2.99 -1.56 -17.49
CA GLU A 168 1.82 -2.20 -18.09
C GLU A 168 1.20 -3.13 -17.04
N PHE A 169 0.00 -2.82 -16.57
CA PHE A 169 -0.67 -3.57 -15.51
C PHE A 169 -2.19 -3.54 -15.68
N GLN A 170 -2.86 -4.66 -15.43
CA GLN A 170 -4.32 -4.76 -15.50
C GLN A 170 -4.95 -4.28 -14.18
N PHE A 171 -5.23 -2.99 -14.08
CA PHE A 171 -5.87 -2.38 -12.91
C PHE A 171 -7.38 -2.66 -12.88
N PRO A 172 -7.99 -2.81 -11.68
CA PRO A 172 -9.43 -2.67 -11.53
C PRO A 172 -9.90 -1.27 -11.96
N ALA A 173 -11.12 -1.17 -12.47
CA ALA A 173 -11.72 0.11 -12.80
C ALA A 173 -11.78 1.02 -11.56
N GLY A 174 -11.42 2.29 -11.72
CA GLY A 174 -11.35 3.25 -10.62
C GLY A 174 -10.35 4.38 -10.87
N ALA A 175 -10.33 5.33 -9.93
CA ALA A 175 -9.37 6.44 -9.93
C ALA A 175 -8.14 6.06 -9.11
N TYR A 176 -6.96 6.36 -9.65
CA TYR A 176 -5.66 6.10 -9.04
C TYR A 176 -4.81 7.36 -9.04
N SER A 177 -3.87 7.41 -8.10
CA SER A 177 -2.92 8.50 -7.91
C SER A 177 -1.50 7.94 -7.87
N LEU A 178 -0.58 8.62 -8.58
CA LEU A 178 0.82 8.23 -8.67
C LEU A 178 1.71 9.17 -7.85
N PHE A 179 2.67 8.60 -7.12
CA PHE A 179 3.60 9.33 -6.26
C PHE A 179 5.04 8.88 -6.45
N PHE A 180 6.00 9.81 -6.44
CA PHE A 180 7.41 9.50 -6.22
C PHE A 180 7.73 9.57 -4.73
N ARG A 181 8.36 8.53 -4.18
CA ARG A 181 8.89 8.53 -2.82
C ARG A 181 10.35 8.96 -2.83
N LEU A 182 10.60 10.19 -2.40
CA LEU A 182 11.92 10.84 -2.44
C LEU A 182 12.37 11.28 -1.05
N LYS A 183 13.68 11.46 -0.87
CA LYS A 183 14.28 12.03 0.34
C LYS A 183 15.54 12.79 0.02
N LEU A 184 15.71 13.97 0.62
CA LEU A 184 16.99 14.67 0.58
C LEU A 184 17.85 14.28 1.78
N GLY A 185 19.10 13.92 1.51
CA GLY A 185 20.08 13.47 2.49
C GLY A 185 20.38 11.98 2.41
N LYS A 186 21.59 11.62 2.82
CA LYS A 186 22.10 10.25 2.82
C LYS A 186 21.83 9.58 4.16
N VAL A 187 21.13 8.45 4.15
CA VAL A 187 20.97 7.64 5.36
C VAL A 187 22.26 6.86 5.62
N THR A 188 22.80 7.01 6.83
CA THR A 188 23.98 6.26 7.30
C THR A 188 23.69 5.62 8.65
N LYS A 189 24.27 4.44 8.89
CA LYS A 189 24.25 3.78 10.20
C LYS A 189 25.59 4.09 10.88
N ARG A 190 25.56 4.83 11.99
CA ARG A 190 26.75 5.10 12.83
C ARG A 190 26.49 4.56 14.23
N HIS A 191 27.30 3.60 14.69
CA HIS A 191 27.14 2.92 15.99
C HIS A 191 25.71 2.37 16.22
N ASN A 192 25.12 1.69 15.24
CA ASN A 192 23.71 1.21 15.25
C ASN A 192 22.63 2.30 15.46
N ARG A 193 23.01 3.58 15.46
CA ARG A 193 22.08 4.72 15.43
C ARG A 193 21.97 5.24 14.00
N ARG A 194 20.76 5.61 13.62
CA ARG A 194 20.47 6.19 12.31
C ARG A 194 20.88 7.65 12.32
N VAL A 195 21.68 8.05 11.33
CA VAL A 195 22.09 9.44 11.13
C VAL A 195 21.89 9.80 9.67
N CYS A 196 21.20 10.90 9.41
CA CYS A 196 21.07 11.45 8.07
C CYS A 196 22.18 12.49 7.86
N ASN A 197 23.02 12.29 6.83
CA ASN A 197 24.01 13.27 6.41
C ASN A 197 23.42 14.15 5.29
N TYR A 198 23.54 15.47 5.46
CA TYR A 198 23.02 16.49 4.55
C TYR A 198 24.11 17.27 3.81
N GLU A 199 25.40 17.01 4.07
CA GLU A 199 26.54 17.75 3.51
C GLU A 199 26.56 17.81 1.98
N HIS A 200 25.96 16.82 1.31
CA HIS A 200 25.90 16.73 -0.15
C HIS A 200 24.58 17.21 -0.75
N VAL A 201 23.62 17.70 0.05
CA VAL A 201 22.34 18.22 -0.44
C VAL A 201 22.53 19.65 -0.95
N HIS A 202 22.33 19.86 -2.25
CA HIS A 202 22.45 21.18 -2.87
C HIS A 202 21.66 21.27 -4.18
N GLY A 203 21.31 22.49 -4.62
CA GLY A 203 20.77 22.81 -5.94
C GLY A 203 19.26 22.62 -6.14
N TRP A 204 18.56 21.94 -5.24
CA TRP A 204 17.13 21.61 -5.39
C TRP A 204 16.16 22.78 -5.15
N ASP A 205 16.66 23.86 -4.55
CA ASP A 205 15.93 25.09 -4.23
C ASP A 205 15.97 26.13 -5.37
N LEU A 206 16.86 25.95 -6.36
CA LEU A 206 17.06 26.91 -7.45
C LEU A 206 16.00 26.83 -8.55
N LYS A 207 15.56 25.61 -8.88
CA LYS A 207 14.46 25.38 -9.84
C LYS A 207 13.57 24.23 -9.38
N PRO A 208 12.28 24.26 -9.72
CA PRO A 208 11.39 23.17 -9.37
C PRO A 208 11.71 21.93 -10.20
N VAL A 209 11.53 20.79 -9.56
CA VAL A 209 11.50 19.49 -10.20
C VAL A 209 10.15 19.31 -10.89
N GLN A 210 10.16 18.74 -12.09
CA GLN A 210 8.96 18.41 -12.84
C GLN A 210 8.67 16.92 -12.75
N PHE A 211 7.45 16.58 -12.40
CA PHE A 211 6.92 15.23 -12.53
C PHE A 211 5.93 15.20 -13.68
N GLN A 212 5.92 14.09 -14.40
CA GLN A 212 4.96 13.88 -15.49
C GLN A 212 4.38 12.47 -15.41
N LEU A 213 3.10 12.37 -15.76
CA LEU A 213 2.36 11.14 -15.94
C LEU A 213 1.68 11.20 -17.31
N THR A 214 1.70 10.10 -18.04
CA THR A 214 1.00 9.95 -19.32
C THR A 214 0.44 8.54 -19.43
N THR A 215 -0.86 8.42 -19.70
CA THR A 215 -1.52 7.13 -19.98
C THR A 215 -1.68 6.93 -21.48
N ALA A 216 -1.81 5.67 -21.93
CA ALA A 216 -2.09 5.38 -23.33
C ALA A 216 -3.43 5.96 -23.83
N ASP A 217 -4.39 6.18 -22.92
CA ASP A 217 -5.70 6.75 -23.23
C ASP A 217 -5.64 8.27 -23.46
N GLY A 218 -4.46 8.89 -23.31
CA GLY A 218 -4.22 10.30 -23.58
C GLY A 218 -4.26 11.20 -22.35
N ASP A 219 -4.56 10.67 -21.16
CA ASP A 219 -4.49 11.47 -19.94
C ASP A 219 -3.04 11.86 -19.67
N ARG A 220 -2.83 13.16 -19.40
CA ARG A 220 -1.52 13.72 -19.11
C ARG A 220 -1.63 14.61 -17.88
N ALA A 221 -0.80 14.34 -16.89
CA ALA A 221 -0.64 15.20 -15.73
C ALA A 221 0.82 15.65 -15.63
N ILE A 222 1.01 16.92 -15.25
CA ILE A 222 2.32 17.51 -14.99
C ILE A 222 2.21 18.25 -13.66
N SER A 223 3.09 17.94 -12.73
CA SER A 223 3.23 18.66 -11.47
C SER A 223 4.65 19.20 -11.32
N ARG A 224 4.80 20.32 -10.62
CA ARG A 224 6.10 20.93 -10.36
C ARG A 224 6.19 21.33 -8.90
N CYS A 225 7.26 20.95 -8.23
CA CYS A 225 7.53 21.40 -6.87
C CYS A 225 9.03 21.52 -6.60
N TYR A 226 9.38 22.32 -5.61
CA TYR A 226 10.74 22.33 -5.08
C TYR A 226 10.94 21.14 -4.13
N LEU A 227 12.17 20.64 -4.03
CA LEU A 227 12.53 19.65 -3.02
C LEU A 227 13.25 20.37 -1.87
N ASN A 228 12.53 20.61 -0.78
CA ASN A 228 13.01 21.45 0.33
C ASN A 228 13.10 20.64 1.63
N ASN A 229 12.38 19.53 1.72
CA ASN A 229 12.26 18.76 2.94
C ASN A 229 13.45 17.81 3.08
N VAL A 230 14.31 18.12 4.04
CA VAL A 230 15.56 17.40 4.28
C VAL A 230 15.38 16.36 5.37
N GLY A 231 15.91 15.15 5.16
CA GLY A 231 15.98 14.08 6.15
C GLY A 231 14.73 13.21 6.29
N SER A 232 13.58 13.65 5.80
CA SER A 232 12.34 12.87 5.80
C SER A 232 12.01 12.31 4.42
N TRP A 233 11.26 11.20 4.39
CA TRP A 233 10.71 10.64 3.16
C TRP A 233 9.41 11.35 2.82
N VAL A 234 9.30 11.83 1.59
CA VAL A 234 8.13 12.56 1.10
C VAL A 234 7.57 11.85 -0.13
N HIS A 235 6.24 11.75 -0.18
CA HIS A 235 5.51 11.25 -1.34
C HIS A 235 5.09 12.44 -2.21
N HIS A 236 5.83 12.68 -3.28
CA HIS A 236 5.53 13.74 -4.24
C HIS A 236 4.46 13.27 -5.21
N HIS A 237 3.29 13.91 -5.18
CA HIS A 237 2.19 13.61 -6.08
C HIS A 237 2.52 14.04 -7.51
N VAL A 238 2.37 13.11 -8.45
CA VAL A 238 2.61 13.34 -9.88
C VAL A 238 1.33 13.70 -10.60
N GLY A 239 0.27 12.94 -10.34
CA GLY A 239 -1.01 13.10 -11.01
C GLY A 239 -1.96 11.94 -10.74
N ASP A 240 -3.19 12.15 -11.16
CA ASP A 240 -4.27 11.18 -11.06
C ASP A 240 -4.64 10.67 -12.46
N PHE A 241 -5.12 9.43 -12.53
CA PHE A 241 -5.63 8.82 -13.75
C PHE A 241 -6.82 7.91 -13.45
N VAL A 242 -7.65 7.66 -14.46
CA VAL A 242 -8.86 6.84 -14.31
C VAL A 242 -8.80 5.63 -15.22
N VAL A 243 -8.95 4.46 -14.64
CA VAL A 243 -9.08 3.19 -15.37
C VAL A 243 -10.57 2.94 -15.60
N LYS A 244 -11.00 3.01 -16.87
CA LYS A 244 -12.40 2.79 -17.26
C LYS A 244 -12.70 1.31 -17.49
N ASP A 245 -11.81 0.61 -18.18
CA ASP A 245 -11.96 -0.80 -18.52
C ASP A 245 -10.90 -1.64 -17.79
N ALA A 246 -11.37 -2.59 -16.99
CA ALA A 246 -10.50 -3.51 -16.23
C ALA A 246 -10.06 -4.72 -17.07
N THR A 247 -10.50 -4.84 -18.32
CA THR A 247 -10.23 -5.99 -19.19
C THR A 247 -8.85 -5.90 -19.83
N PHE A 248 -8.39 -4.68 -20.13
CA PHE A 248 -7.12 -4.44 -20.82
C PHE A 248 -6.05 -3.89 -19.86
N PRO A 249 -4.77 -4.24 -20.07
CA PRO A 249 -3.68 -3.62 -19.33
C PRO A 249 -3.62 -2.11 -19.56
N THR A 250 -3.52 -1.35 -18.48
CA THR A 250 -3.27 0.09 -18.55
C THR A 250 -1.78 0.33 -18.73
N LYS A 251 -1.40 1.03 -19.80
CA LYS A 251 -0.02 1.47 -20.04
C LYS A 251 0.17 2.86 -19.49
N ILE A 252 1.13 2.99 -18.58
CA ILE A 252 1.45 4.22 -17.87
C ILE A 252 2.91 4.53 -18.09
N LYS A 253 3.21 5.77 -18.46
CA LYS A 253 4.56 6.35 -18.43
C LYS A 253 4.61 7.44 -17.39
N TYR A 254 5.69 7.48 -16.63
CA TYR A 254 5.90 8.51 -15.63
C TYR A 254 7.36 8.95 -15.65
N SER A 255 7.60 10.19 -15.27
CA SER A 255 8.95 10.72 -15.19
C SER A 255 9.13 11.76 -14.10
N LEU A 256 10.39 11.91 -13.69
CA LEU A 256 10.92 12.87 -12.74
C LEU A 256 12.10 13.55 -13.44
N THR A 257 11.98 14.84 -13.74
CA THR A 257 12.98 15.57 -14.50
C THR A 257 13.33 16.92 -13.89
N GLN A 258 14.60 17.29 -14.01
CA GLN A 258 15.09 18.64 -13.80
C GLN A 258 16.30 18.85 -14.72
N ILE A 259 16.02 19.11 -15.99
CA ILE A 259 17.02 19.30 -17.03
C ILE A 259 17.46 20.76 -17.01
N ASP A 260 18.51 21.05 -16.22
CA ASP A 260 19.06 22.38 -16.09
C ASP A 260 20.56 22.35 -15.85
N CYS A 261 21.33 22.82 -16.83
CA CYS A 261 22.79 22.86 -16.78
C CYS A 261 23.35 24.14 -16.12
N THR A 262 22.53 24.98 -15.49
CA THR A 262 23.02 26.20 -14.82
C THR A 262 23.60 25.94 -13.42
N HIS A 263 23.27 24.81 -12.79
CA HIS A 263 23.77 24.44 -11.47
C HIS A 263 23.77 22.92 -11.26
N THR A 264 24.67 22.46 -10.40
CA THR A 264 24.72 21.05 -9.95
C THR A 264 23.69 20.80 -8.86
N LYS A 265 23.25 19.54 -8.77
CA LYS A 265 22.28 19.07 -7.79
C LYS A 265 22.75 17.77 -7.20
N GLY A 266 22.58 17.57 -5.91
CA GLY A 266 23.09 16.38 -5.22
C GLY A 266 22.34 16.03 -3.95
N GLY A 267 22.59 14.84 -3.42
CA GLY A 267 22.03 14.39 -2.15
C GLY A 267 20.59 13.88 -2.21
N LEU A 268 20.06 13.54 -3.39
CA LEU A 268 18.71 12.98 -3.54
C LEU A 268 18.71 11.45 -3.43
N CYS A 269 17.84 10.90 -2.59
CA CYS A 269 17.48 9.49 -2.59
C CYS A 269 16.18 9.28 -3.38
N VAL A 270 16.23 8.42 -4.39
CA VAL A 270 15.07 7.91 -5.13
C VAL A 270 14.80 6.49 -4.64
N ASP A 271 13.65 6.27 -4.00
CA ASP A 271 13.27 4.95 -3.51
C ASP A 271 12.38 4.21 -4.52
N SER A 272 11.16 4.70 -4.69
CA SER A 272 10.13 4.02 -5.47
C SER A 272 9.07 4.97 -6.00
N VAL A 273 8.35 4.53 -7.02
CA VAL A 273 7.06 5.09 -7.42
C VAL A 273 5.95 4.25 -6.80
N LEU A 274 4.92 4.90 -6.28
CA LEU A 274 3.76 4.28 -5.65
C LEU A 274 2.50 4.65 -6.42
N ILE A 275 1.63 3.67 -6.64
CA ILE A 275 0.31 3.85 -7.23
C ILE A 275 -0.73 3.35 -6.24
N TYR A 276 -1.65 4.24 -5.87
CA TYR A 276 -2.71 3.97 -4.92
C TYR A 276 -4.07 4.32 -5.51
N PRO A 277 -5.15 3.64 -5.09
CA PRO A 277 -6.50 4.14 -5.32
C PRO A 277 -6.63 5.56 -4.75
N SER A 278 -7.23 6.50 -5.49
CA SER A 278 -7.28 7.91 -5.07
C SER A 278 -8.02 8.13 -3.75
N SER A 279 -8.93 7.23 -3.38
CA SER A 279 -9.60 7.24 -2.07
C SER A 279 -8.61 7.03 -0.90
N LEU A 280 -7.58 6.22 -1.09
CA LEU A 280 -6.51 5.98 -0.13
C LEU A 280 -5.46 7.10 -0.18
N ALA A 281 -5.18 7.62 -1.38
CA ALA A 281 -4.22 8.69 -1.61
C ALA A 281 -4.51 9.96 -0.80
N LYS A 282 -5.79 10.32 -0.62
CA LYS A 282 -6.22 11.47 0.21
C LYS A 282 -5.76 11.38 1.67
N GLN A 283 -5.54 10.17 2.19
CA GLN A 283 -5.03 9.96 3.55
C GLN A 283 -3.50 10.10 3.62
N LEU A 284 -2.79 9.90 2.51
CA LEU A 284 -1.33 10.05 2.43
C LEU A 284 -0.91 11.53 2.26
N SER A 285 -1.79 12.37 1.72
CA SER A 285 -1.58 13.81 1.58
C SER A 285 -1.94 14.64 2.83
N SER A 286 -2.52 14.01 3.86
CA SER A 286 -2.98 14.66 5.09
C SER A 286 -2.04 14.47 6.29
N CYS A 287 -0.78 14.11 6.06
CA CYS A 287 0.25 13.92 7.10
C CYS A 287 1.51 14.72 6.79
#